data_AF-A0A818J757-F1
#
_entry.id   AF-A0A818J757-F1
#
_cell.length_a   1.000
_cell.length_b   1.000
_cell.length_c   1.000
_cell.angle_alpha   90.00
_cell.angle_beta   90.00
_cell.angle_gamma   90.00
#
_symmetry.space_group_name_H-M   'P 1'
#
loop_
_entity.id
_entity.type
_entity.pdbx_description
1 polymer ?
#
loop_
_entity_poly.entity_id
_entity_poly.type
_entity_poly.pdbx_seq_one_letter_code
_entity_poly.pdbx_strand_id
1 'polypeptide(L)'
;MFSFFVEKEIGIKLSIGPDDNVFIYFTDHGAVGLVAFPHGVLHAKELNETITKMYTQKKYKQMVIYIEACESGSMLENLLPNNINIYATTASNAEESSYACYYDDKRQTYLGDVYSVVWMEDSDVEQIDLETLYQQFLVTQKNTNTSHVMQYGDLNLGKNHNVSEFQGATKQIYKPIRNLLKKHNAALRRDAVPTQDVRISIVSRRLAAAKDNSVEKEKLEHELAQLYKDREIITARIIQIASTALSLNRGGYLEIVTEKRMKLTQYSCYQSVVEHIQEKCFDLQNEFVLNKLYIIANLCEIGLLDLTINQAIDQVCNERLQFDY
;
A
#
# COMPACT_ATOMS: atom_id res chain seq x y z
N MET A 1 27.73 27.65 15.95
CA MET A 1 27.30 28.09 14.60
C MET A 1 27.09 26.84 13.76
N PHE A 2 25.89 26.28 13.78
CA PHE A 2 25.42 25.29 12.80
C PHE A 2 23.93 25.54 12.64
N SER A 3 23.57 26.04 11.46
CA SER A 3 22.19 26.27 11.06
C SER A 3 21.69 25.14 10.17
N PHE A 4 20.36 25.06 10.16
CA PHE A 4 19.49 24.65 9.05
C PHE A 4 19.47 23.16 8.71
N PHE A 5 18.46 22.46 9.23
CA PHE A 5 17.30 22.12 8.42
C PHE A 5 16.04 22.58 9.18
N VAL A 6 15.48 23.70 8.78
CA VAL A 6 14.07 23.99 9.06
C VAL A 6 13.34 23.35 7.88
N GLU A 7 12.62 22.25 8.12
CA GLU A 7 11.58 21.83 7.20
C GLU A 7 10.62 23.02 7.05
N LYS A 8 10.72 23.74 5.93
CA LYS A 8 9.63 24.60 5.51
C LYS A 8 8.52 23.68 5.03
N GLU A 9 7.62 23.31 5.92
CA GLU A 9 6.26 22.93 5.51
C GLU A 9 5.74 24.10 4.67
N ILE A 10 5.66 23.91 3.37
CA ILE A 10 4.87 24.81 2.55
C ILE A 10 3.42 24.49 2.91
N GLY A 11 2.81 25.31 3.77
CA GLY A 11 1.42 25.15 4.21
C GLY A 11 0.38 25.39 3.10
N ILE A 12 0.64 24.88 1.88
CA ILE A 12 -0.35 24.79 0.81
C ILE A 12 -1.38 23.77 1.26
N LYS A 13 -2.50 24.28 1.75
CA LYS A 13 -3.71 23.50 1.98
C LYS A 13 -4.56 23.63 0.72
N LEU A 14 -5.24 22.54 0.36
CA LEU A 14 -6.25 22.55 -0.69
C LEU A 14 -7.31 23.62 -0.36
N SER A 15 -7.32 24.72 -1.13
CA SER A 15 -8.41 25.70 -1.11
C SER A 15 -9.52 25.22 -2.04
N ILE A 16 -10.16 24.13 -1.64
CA ILE A 16 -11.22 23.46 -2.41
C ILE A 16 -12.61 23.93 -1.98
N GLY A 17 -13.48 24.08 -2.96
CA GLY A 17 -14.87 24.52 -2.86
C GLY A 17 -15.88 23.50 -3.41
N PRO A 18 -17.17 23.81 -3.29
CA PRO A 18 -18.26 22.89 -3.68
C PRO A 18 -18.35 22.60 -5.18
N ASP A 19 -17.68 23.38 -6.01
CA ASP A 19 -17.70 23.24 -7.47
C ASP A 19 -16.43 22.56 -8.04
N ASP A 20 -15.46 22.23 -7.17
CA ASP A 20 -14.18 21.69 -7.59
C ASP A 20 -14.22 20.16 -7.75
N ASN A 21 -13.55 19.67 -8.79
CA ASN A 21 -13.19 18.27 -8.93
C ASN A 21 -11.86 18.03 -8.20
N VAL A 22 -11.80 16.97 -7.39
CA VAL A 22 -10.60 16.62 -6.61
C VAL A 22 -10.05 15.29 -7.09
N PHE A 23 -8.77 15.23 -7.41
CA PHE A 23 -8.06 13.98 -7.68
C PHE A 23 -7.03 13.74 -6.57
N ILE A 24 -7.08 12.57 -5.94
CA ILE A 24 -6.13 12.11 -4.94
C ILE A 24 -5.45 10.86 -5.48
N TYR A 25 -4.13 10.87 -5.51
CA TYR A 25 -3.33 9.69 -5.80
C TYR A 25 -2.38 9.44 -4.63
N PHE A 26 -2.44 8.23 -4.08
CA PHE A 26 -1.55 7.76 -3.05
C PHE A 26 -0.72 6.59 -3.59
N THR A 27 0.58 6.58 -3.28
CA THR A 27 1.50 5.50 -3.66
C THR A 27 2.54 5.29 -2.57
N ASP A 28 2.50 4.13 -1.92
CA ASP A 28 3.47 3.67 -0.93
C ASP A 28 3.14 2.20 -0.56
N HIS A 29 3.70 1.72 0.55
CA HIS A 29 3.33 0.48 1.21
C HIS A 29 1.94 0.57 1.85
N GLY A 30 1.34 -0.60 2.04
CA GLY A 30 0.08 -0.76 2.75
C GLY A 30 0.05 -2.05 3.55
N ALA A 31 -1.01 -2.17 4.35
CA ALA A 31 -1.42 -3.41 4.99
C ALA A 31 -2.95 -3.42 5.07
N VAL A 32 -3.53 -4.51 5.61
CA VAL A 32 -4.96 -4.55 5.84
C VAL A 32 -5.44 -3.35 6.68
N GLY A 33 -6.33 -2.53 6.12
CA GLY A 33 -6.94 -1.40 6.80
C GLY A 33 -6.02 -0.20 7.09
N LEU A 34 -4.85 -0.10 6.44
CA LEU A 34 -3.97 1.07 6.57
C LEU A 34 -3.04 1.27 5.36
N VAL A 35 -2.54 2.49 5.20
CA VAL A 35 -1.41 2.82 4.32
C VAL A 35 -0.27 3.44 5.11
N ALA A 36 0.96 3.24 4.67
CA ALA A 36 2.14 3.76 5.34
C ALA A 36 2.46 5.19 4.91
N PHE A 37 3.02 5.96 5.83
CA PHE A 37 3.68 7.24 5.57
C PHE A 37 5.13 7.11 6.05
N PRO A 38 6.07 7.98 5.62
CA PRO A 38 7.45 7.93 6.10
C PRO A 38 7.59 7.96 7.63
N HIS A 39 6.64 8.61 8.32
CA HIS A 39 6.61 8.77 9.77
C HIS A 39 5.24 8.45 10.38
N GLY A 40 4.66 7.30 10.03
CA GLY A 40 3.43 6.81 10.63
C GLY A 40 2.60 6.00 9.65
N VAL A 41 1.33 5.83 9.99
CA VAL A 41 0.34 5.16 9.13
C VAL A 41 -0.94 5.98 9.12
N LEU A 42 -1.73 5.81 8.07
CA LEU A 42 -3.10 6.32 7.99
C LEU A 42 -4.06 5.13 8.00
N HIS A 43 -4.94 5.07 9.00
CA HIS A 43 -5.93 4.00 9.08
C HIS A 43 -7.10 4.25 8.12
N ALA A 44 -7.65 3.16 7.58
CA ALA A 44 -8.80 3.20 6.66
C ALA A 44 -10.01 3.95 7.26
N LYS A 45 -10.27 3.74 8.55
CA LYS A 45 -11.35 4.42 9.27
C LYS A 45 -11.16 5.94 9.26
N GLU A 46 -9.96 6.42 9.53
CA GLU A 46 -9.64 7.86 9.59
C GLU A 46 -9.76 8.51 8.20
N LEU A 47 -9.30 7.83 7.15
CA LEU A 47 -9.49 8.26 5.77
C LEU A 47 -10.98 8.42 5.44
N ASN A 48 -11.79 7.40 5.72
CA ASN A 48 -13.21 7.39 5.38
C ASN A 48 -14.03 8.40 6.20
N GLU A 49 -13.71 8.59 7.48
CA GLU A 49 -14.28 9.66 8.30
C GLU A 49 -13.93 11.05 7.73
N THR A 50 -12.69 11.23 7.28
CA THR A 50 -12.23 12.50 6.70
C THR A 50 -12.95 12.84 5.40
N ILE A 51 -13.02 11.92 4.44
CA ILE A 51 -13.69 12.18 3.16
C ILE A 51 -15.21 12.32 3.30
N THR A 52 -15.82 11.61 4.25
CA THR A 52 -17.23 11.80 4.62
C THR A 52 -17.46 13.19 5.22
N LYS A 53 -16.57 13.64 6.11
CA LYS A 53 -16.62 15.00 6.65
C LYS A 53 -16.47 16.04 5.55
N MET A 54 -15.54 15.87 4.62
CA MET A 54 -15.37 16.76 3.46
C MET A 54 -16.65 16.86 2.62
N TYR A 55 -17.36 15.74 2.41
CA TYR A 55 -18.65 15.73 1.72
C TYR A 55 -19.71 16.56 2.47
N THR A 56 -19.90 16.33 3.77
CA THR A 56 -20.89 17.07 4.58
C THR A 56 -20.61 18.57 4.62
N GLN A 57 -19.33 18.95 4.51
CA GLN A 57 -18.87 20.32 4.48
C GLN A 57 -18.83 20.93 3.07
N LYS A 58 -19.32 20.20 2.05
CA LYS A 58 -19.36 20.64 0.64
C LYS A 58 -17.99 21.12 0.13
N LYS A 59 -16.95 20.33 0.41
CA LYS A 59 -15.56 20.66 0.06
C LYS A 59 -15.15 20.25 -1.35
N TYR A 60 -16.01 19.54 -2.07
CA TYR A 60 -15.80 19.14 -3.45
C TYR A 60 -17.15 18.91 -4.12
N LYS A 61 -17.16 19.02 -5.45
CA LYS A 61 -18.26 18.56 -6.29
C LYS A 61 -18.21 17.05 -6.43
N GLN A 62 -17.06 16.56 -6.89
CA GLN A 62 -16.74 15.16 -7.15
C GLN A 62 -15.27 14.88 -6.80
N MET A 63 -14.98 13.65 -6.38
CA MET A 63 -13.63 13.23 -6.02
C MET A 63 -13.28 11.89 -6.66
N VAL A 64 -12.05 11.77 -7.15
CA VAL A 64 -11.46 10.52 -7.62
C VAL A 64 -10.25 10.18 -6.75
N ILE A 65 -10.17 8.94 -6.26
CA ILE A 65 -9.08 8.47 -5.40
C ILE A 65 -8.42 7.23 -6.01
N TYR A 66 -7.14 7.31 -6.35
CA TYR A 66 -6.31 6.17 -6.80
C TYR A 66 -5.34 5.79 -5.67
N ILE A 67 -5.31 4.50 -5.30
CA ILE A 67 -4.47 3.99 -4.21
C ILE A 67 -3.58 2.86 -4.74
N GLU A 68 -2.29 3.14 -4.86
CA GLU A 68 -1.24 2.14 -5.02
C GLU A 68 -0.70 1.76 -3.64
N ALA A 69 -1.08 0.58 -3.16
CA ALA A 69 -0.54 -0.01 -1.94
C ALA A 69 -0.92 -1.50 -1.86
N CYS A 70 -0.17 -2.25 -1.05
CA CYS A 70 -0.55 -3.59 -0.62
C CYS A 70 -1.89 -3.55 0.13
N GLU A 71 -2.73 -4.55 -0.10
CA GLU A 71 -4.07 -4.69 0.48
C GLU A 71 -4.95 -3.43 0.32
N SER A 72 -4.69 -2.58 -0.69
CA SER A 72 -5.31 -1.25 -0.83
C SER A 72 -6.83 -1.27 -0.92
N GLY A 73 -7.43 -2.37 -1.41
CA GLY A 73 -8.88 -2.56 -1.38
C GLY A 73 -9.49 -2.47 0.03
N SER A 74 -8.73 -2.87 1.06
CA SER A 74 -9.16 -2.81 2.47
C SER A 74 -9.28 -1.38 3.02
N MET A 75 -8.73 -0.38 2.32
CA MET A 75 -8.90 1.03 2.68
C MET A 75 -10.33 1.54 2.44
N LEU A 76 -11.09 0.88 1.57
CA LEU A 76 -12.38 1.38 1.07
C LEU A 76 -13.51 0.37 1.20
N GLU A 77 -13.18 -0.93 1.24
CA GLU A 77 -14.17 -1.99 1.30
C GLU A 77 -15.12 -1.83 2.50
N ASN A 78 -16.42 -1.69 2.24
CA ASN A 78 -17.49 -1.45 3.23
C ASN A 78 -17.33 -0.19 4.11
N LEU A 79 -16.37 0.68 3.77
CA LEU A 79 -16.18 1.96 4.42
C LEU A 79 -16.63 3.11 3.52
N LEU A 80 -16.30 3.06 2.22
CA LEU A 80 -16.61 4.12 1.29
C LEU A 80 -18.08 4.05 0.83
N PRO A 81 -18.94 5.03 1.18
CA PRO A 81 -20.31 5.08 0.70
C PRO A 81 -20.37 5.36 -0.81
N ASN A 82 -21.39 4.86 -1.48
CA ASN A 82 -21.58 5.05 -2.93
C ASN A 82 -22.40 6.30 -3.29
N ASN A 83 -22.71 7.15 -2.32
CA ASN A 83 -23.62 8.29 -2.47
C ASN A 83 -23.01 9.61 -1.96
N ILE A 84 -21.68 9.71 -1.98
CA ILE A 84 -20.92 10.89 -1.55
C ILE A 84 -20.05 11.48 -2.66
N ASN A 85 -20.36 11.20 -3.93
CA ASN A 85 -19.64 11.70 -5.10
C ASN A 85 -18.13 11.39 -5.10
N ILE A 86 -17.75 10.20 -4.61
CA ILE A 86 -16.39 9.70 -4.68
C ILE A 86 -16.36 8.44 -5.56
N TYR A 87 -15.46 8.41 -6.54
CA TYR A 87 -15.07 7.20 -7.25
C TYR A 87 -13.64 6.84 -6.88
N ALA A 88 -13.36 5.56 -6.62
CA ALA A 88 -12.02 5.16 -6.23
C ALA A 88 -11.59 3.88 -6.93
N THR A 89 -10.29 3.76 -7.18
CA THR A 89 -9.67 2.52 -7.65
C THR A 89 -8.45 2.19 -6.82
N THR A 90 -8.17 0.90 -6.66
CA THR A 90 -7.06 0.39 -5.84
C THR A 90 -6.23 -0.61 -6.63
N ALA A 91 -4.93 -0.63 -6.37
CA ALA A 91 -3.99 -1.51 -7.06
C ALA A 91 -4.23 -2.99 -6.79
N SER A 92 -4.77 -3.32 -5.62
CA SER A 92 -5.03 -4.69 -5.19
C SER A 92 -6.35 -4.81 -4.45
N ASN A 93 -6.82 -6.05 -4.27
CA ASN A 93 -7.92 -6.35 -3.36
C ASN A 93 -7.48 -6.22 -1.88
N ALA A 94 -8.36 -6.59 -0.94
CA ALA A 94 -8.10 -6.45 0.49
C ALA A 94 -7.13 -7.49 1.08
N GLU A 95 -6.68 -8.48 0.30
CA GLU A 95 -5.98 -9.67 0.80
C GLU A 95 -4.62 -9.91 0.14
N GLU A 96 -4.26 -9.13 -0.89
CA GLU A 96 -3.05 -9.35 -1.67
C GLU A 96 -2.18 -8.08 -1.77
N SER A 97 -0.91 -8.31 -2.11
CA SER A 97 0.08 -7.24 -2.29
C SER A 97 -0.09 -6.48 -3.61
N SER A 98 0.48 -5.29 -3.68
CA SER A 98 0.82 -4.63 -4.95
C SER A 98 2.22 -5.06 -5.40
N TYR A 99 2.64 -4.61 -6.58
CA TYR A 99 3.87 -5.09 -7.21
C TYR A 99 4.69 -3.92 -7.75
N ALA A 100 5.99 -3.93 -7.45
CA ALA A 100 6.98 -3.07 -8.08
C ALA A 100 7.34 -3.61 -9.47
N CYS A 101 7.88 -2.76 -10.33
CA CYS A 101 8.30 -3.08 -11.70
C CYS A 101 9.41 -2.14 -12.19
N TYR A 102 9.92 -2.41 -13.39
CA TYR A 102 11.00 -1.65 -14.03
C TYR A 102 12.28 -1.61 -13.20
N TYR A 103 12.88 -2.79 -12.97
CA TYR A 103 14.20 -2.85 -12.36
C TYR A 103 15.24 -2.21 -13.29
N ASP A 104 15.98 -1.22 -12.78
CA ASP A 104 17.05 -0.54 -13.51
C ASP A 104 18.41 -0.97 -12.97
N ASP A 105 19.17 -1.73 -13.76
CA ASP A 105 20.48 -2.26 -13.36
C ASP A 105 21.49 -1.17 -12.96
N LYS A 106 21.36 0.02 -13.54
CA LYS A 106 22.27 1.16 -13.26
C LYS A 106 21.98 1.82 -11.91
N ARG A 107 20.70 1.98 -11.56
CA ARG A 107 20.24 2.54 -10.28
C ARG A 107 20.11 1.48 -9.19
N GLN A 108 20.13 0.20 -9.57
CA GLN A 108 19.98 -0.95 -8.70
C GLN A 108 18.70 -0.92 -7.87
N THR A 109 17.60 -0.44 -8.45
CA THR A 109 16.28 -0.35 -7.81
C THR A 109 15.15 -0.46 -8.84
N TYR A 110 13.92 -0.64 -8.36
CA TYR A 110 12.71 -0.58 -9.15
C TYR A 110 12.28 0.88 -9.36
N LEU A 111 11.76 1.20 -10.55
CA LEU A 111 11.44 2.58 -10.94
C LEU A 111 9.95 2.92 -10.87
N GLY A 112 9.08 1.94 -10.66
CA GLY A 112 7.66 2.20 -10.47
C GLY A 112 6.91 0.97 -10.00
N ASP A 113 5.59 1.13 -9.89
CA ASP A 113 4.67 0.10 -9.41
C ASP A 113 3.67 -0.25 -10.52
N VAL A 114 3.33 -1.52 -10.66
CA VAL A 114 2.63 -2.06 -11.83
C VAL A 114 1.31 -1.34 -12.05
N TYR A 115 0.45 -1.18 -11.03
CA TYR A 115 -0.81 -0.47 -11.19
C TYR A 115 -0.58 0.99 -11.57
N SER A 116 0.35 1.64 -10.89
CA SER A 116 0.67 3.05 -11.06
C SER A 116 1.17 3.37 -12.47
N VAL A 117 2.19 2.66 -12.94
CA VAL A 117 2.74 2.90 -14.28
C VAL A 117 1.71 2.56 -15.35
N VAL A 118 0.85 1.56 -15.14
CA VAL A 118 -0.17 1.20 -16.12
C VAL A 118 -1.18 2.33 -16.32
N TRP A 119 -1.74 2.93 -15.27
CA TRP A 119 -2.70 4.02 -15.45
C TRP A 119 -2.02 5.32 -15.89
N MET A 120 -0.80 5.61 -15.42
CA MET A 120 -0.06 6.82 -15.81
C MET A 120 0.36 6.76 -17.28
N GLU A 121 0.91 5.63 -17.73
CA GLU A 121 1.32 5.44 -19.12
C GLU A 121 0.13 5.44 -20.08
N ASP A 122 -1.04 4.98 -19.62
CA ASP A 122 -2.31 5.10 -20.35
C ASP A 122 -2.71 6.58 -20.53
N SER A 123 -2.76 7.34 -19.44
CA SER A 123 -3.03 8.79 -19.47
C SER A 123 -2.04 9.59 -20.32
N ASP A 124 -0.78 9.16 -20.42
CA ASP A 124 0.26 9.81 -21.22
C ASP A 124 0.00 9.72 -22.75
N VAL A 125 -0.78 8.74 -23.22
CA VAL A 125 -0.93 8.47 -24.66
C VAL A 125 -2.35 8.44 -25.18
N GLU A 126 -3.33 8.17 -24.32
CA GLU A 126 -4.72 8.14 -24.71
C GLU A 126 -5.30 9.55 -24.78
N GLN A 127 -6.45 9.66 -25.44
CA GLN A 127 -7.23 10.90 -25.45
C GLN A 127 -8.07 10.96 -24.19
N ILE A 128 -7.49 11.42 -23.08
CA ILE A 128 -8.16 11.48 -21.77
C ILE A 128 -9.36 12.43 -21.72
N ASP A 129 -9.54 13.27 -22.74
CA ASP A 129 -10.76 14.06 -22.97
C ASP A 129 -11.94 13.23 -23.52
N LEU A 130 -11.68 12.01 -24.00
CA LEU A 130 -12.67 11.07 -24.55
C LEU A 130 -12.75 9.78 -23.75
N GLU A 131 -11.68 9.45 -23.03
CA GLU A 131 -11.61 8.29 -22.16
C GLU A 131 -12.31 8.55 -20.83
N THR A 132 -13.25 7.68 -20.48
CA THR A 132 -13.89 7.71 -19.15
C THR A 132 -12.99 7.08 -18.09
N LEU A 133 -13.17 7.49 -16.83
CA LEU A 133 -12.50 6.87 -15.69
C LEU A 133 -12.72 5.34 -15.65
N TYR A 134 -13.89 4.87 -16.06
CA TYR A 134 -14.21 3.44 -16.15
C TYR A 134 -13.46 2.74 -17.29
N GLN A 135 -13.25 3.41 -18.43
CA GLN A 135 -12.43 2.87 -19.51
C GLN A 135 -10.97 2.73 -19.07
N GLN A 136 -10.41 3.76 -18.44
CA GLN A 136 -9.07 3.70 -17.84
C GLN A 136 -9.00 2.57 -16.80
N PHE A 137 -9.99 2.43 -15.92
CA PHE A 137 -10.06 1.32 -14.97
C PHE A 137 -10.02 -0.06 -15.67
N LEU A 138 -10.73 -0.25 -16.77
CA LEU A 138 -10.71 -1.53 -17.51
C LEU A 138 -9.36 -1.80 -18.16
N VAL A 139 -8.69 -0.77 -18.67
CA VAL A 139 -7.32 -0.86 -19.20
C VAL A 139 -6.36 -1.24 -18.08
N THR A 140 -6.43 -0.53 -16.96
CA THR A 140 -5.59 -0.77 -15.79
C THR A 140 -5.79 -2.16 -15.21
N GLN A 141 -7.04 -2.57 -14.98
CA GLN A 141 -7.37 -3.91 -14.50
C GLN A 141 -6.87 -5.02 -15.42
N LYS A 142 -6.94 -4.81 -16.74
CA LYS A 142 -6.49 -5.81 -17.71
C LYS A 142 -4.96 -5.94 -17.76
N ASN A 143 -4.24 -4.83 -17.59
CA ASN A 143 -2.80 -4.78 -17.78
C ASN A 143 -2.01 -4.99 -16.48
N THR A 144 -2.59 -4.69 -15.32
CA THR A 144 -2.10 -5.09 -13.99
C THR A 144 -2.41 -6.56 -13.74
N ASN A 145 -1.60 -7.46 -14.30
CA ASN A 145 -1.83 -8.90 -14.23
C ASN A 145 -1.21 -9.59 -13.00
N THR A 146 -0.77 -8.81 -12.02
CA THR A 146 -0.08 -9.25 -10.80
C THR A 146 -0.98 -9.19 -9.56
N SER A 147 -2.06 -8.40 -9.62
CA SER A 147 -3.05 -8.18 -8.55
C SER A 147 -4.43 -7.91 -9.17
N HIS A 148 -5.46 -7.89 -8.34
CA HIS A 148 -6.83 -7.56 -8.71
C HIS A 148 -7.09 -6.09 -8.47
N VAL A 149 -7.05 -5.29 -9.54
CA VAL A 149 -7.45 -3.88 -9.48
C VAL A 149 -8.95 -3.79 -9.18
N MET A 150 -9.30 -3.05 -8.13
CA MET A 150 -10.68 -2.90 -7.64
C MET A 150 -11.20 -1.48 -7.86
N GLN A 151 -12.53 -1.33 -7.82
CA GLN A 151 -13.20 -0.02 -7.85
C GLN A 151 -14.29 0.06 -6.78
N TYR A 152 -14.47 1.25 -6.19
CA TYR A 152 -15.38 1.52 -5.07
C TYR A 152 -16.10 2.87 -5.23
N GLY A 153 -17.11 3.09 -4.39
CA GLY A 153 -17.86 4.36 -4.34
C GLY A 153 -18.95 4.47 -5.40
N ASP A 154 -19.17 5.69 -5.91
CA ASP A 154 -20.15 5.98 -6.96
C ASP A 154 -19.62 5.57 -8.34
N LEU A 155 -19.96 4.36 -8.77
CA LEU A 155 -19.55 3.82 -10.07
C LEU A 155 -20.15 4.57 -11.27
N ASN A 156 -21.18 5.41 -11.07
CA ASN A 156 -21.69 6.25 -12.15
C ASN A 156 -20.70 7.37 -12.49
N LEU A 157 -19.95 7.88 -11.52
CA LEU A 157 -18.88 8.83 -11.80
C LEU A 157 -17.85 8.24 -12.74
N GLY A 158 -17.44 6.98 -12.48
CA GLY A 158 -16.53 6.25 -13.35
C GLY A 158 -17.00 6.21 -14.82
N LYS A 159 -18.30 6.01 -15.03
CA LYS A 159 -18.88 5.87 -16.38
C LYS A 159 -19.17 7.19 -17.08
N ASN A 160 -19.49 8.24 -16.32
CA ASN A 160 -20.04 9.48 -16.83
C ASN A 160 -19.03 10.63 -16.92
N HIS A 161 -17.84 10.46 -16.33
CA HIS A 161 -16.80 11.48 -16.34
C HIS A 161 -15.54 11.01 -17.06
N ASN A 162 -14.94 11.95 -17.77
CA ASN A 162 -13.70 11.72 -18.50
C ASN A 162 -12.49 11.92 -17.58
N VAL A 163 -11.39 11.23 -17.90
CA VAL A 163 -10.15 11.28 -17.12
C VAL A 163 -9.61 12.72 -17.02
N SER A 164 -9.73 13.52 -18.08
CA SER A 164 -9.25 14.90 -18.09
C SER A 164 -9.98 15.86 -17.15
N GLU A 165 -11.18 15.51 -16.69
CA GLU A 165 -11.90 16.29 -15.68
C GLU A 165 -11.21 16.26 -14.30
N PHE A 166 -10.30 15.29 -14.10
CA PHE A 166 -9.58 15.06 -12.85
C PHE A 166 -8.06 15.17 -13.02
N GLN A 167 -7.52 14.78 -14.18
CA GLN A 167 -6.08 14.80 -14.47
C GLN A 167 -5.65 15.99 -15.34
N GLY A 168 -6.60 16.82 -15.78
CA GLY A 168 -6.38 17.97 -16.65
C GLY A 168 -6.40 17.60 -18.14
N ALA A 169 -6.63 18.61 -18.99
CA ALA A 169 -6.71 18.44 -20.44
C ALA A 169 -5.33 18.20 -21.09
N THR A 170 -5.25 17.22 -21.99
CA THR A 170 -4.03 16.94 -22.75
C THR A 170 -3.83 18.02 -23.82
N LYS A 171 -2.69 18.73 -23.79
CA LYS A 171 -2.40 19.76 -24.80
C LYS A 171 -1.92 19.19 -26.14
N GLN A 172 -1.44 17.93 -26.20
CA GLN A 172 -0.99 17.26 -27.44
C GLN A 172 -0.76 15.76 -27.22
N ILE A 173 -1.24 14.92 -28.15
CA ILE A 173 -0.96 13.47 -28.17
C ILE A 173 0.38 13.23 -28.89
N TYR A 174 1.40 12.76 -28.16
CA TYR A 174 2.68 12.39 -28.77
C TYR A 174 2.64 10.94 -29.31
N LYS A 175 2.25 10.78 -30.59
CA LYS A 175 2.24 9.48 -31.30
C LYS A 175 3.49 8.59 -31.13
N PRO A 176 4.73 9.11 -31.00
CA PRO A 176 5.92 8.28 -30.78
C PRO A 176 5.88 7.47 -29.47
N ILE A 177 5.19 7.96 -28.43
CA ILE A 177 5.16 7.34 -27.09
C ILE A 177 4.37 6.02 -27.11
N ARG A 178 3.26 5.97 -27.86
CA ARG A 178 2.35 4.81 -27.89
C ARG A 178 3.01 3.49 -28.34
N ASN A 179 3.99 3.56 -29.25
CA ASN A 179 4.73 2.37 -29.69
C ASN A 179 5.79 1.92 -28.67
N LEU A 180 6.30 2.84 -27.85
CA LEU A 180 7.23 2.55 -26.78
C LEU A 180 6.52 1.81 -25.63
N LEU A 181 5.32 2.27 -25.27
CA LEU A 181 4.50 1.65 -24.22
C LEU A 181 4.10 0.20 -24.49
N LYS A 182 3.82 -0.15 -25.76
CA LYS A 182 3.56 -1.55 -26.13
C LYS A 182 4.74 -2.48 -25.83
N LYS A 183 5.97 -1.96 -25.91
CA LYS A 183 7.18 -2.72 -25.54
C LYS A 183 7.35 -2.77 -24.00
N HIS A 184 7.03 -1.68 -23.30
CA HIS A 184 7.10 -1.61 -21.84
C HIS A 184 6.10 -2.55 -21.15
N ASN A 185 4.87 -2.65 -21.65
CA ASN A 185 3.86 -3.61 -21.18
C ASN A 185 4.30 -5.09 -21.29
N ALA A 186 5.14 -5.42 -22.27
CA ALA A 186 5.77 -6.74 -22.38
C ALA A 186 7.00 -6.92 -21.47
N ALA A 187 7.58 -5.83 -20.97
CA ALA A 187 8.65 -5.85 -19.97
C ALA A 187 8.08 -5.96 -18.54
N LEU A 188 6.99 -5.25 -18.22
CA LEU A 188 6.26 -5.29 -16.94
C LEU A 188 6.05 -6.71 -16.40
N ARG A 189 5.72 -7.65 -17.29
CA ARG A 189 5.45 -9.05 -16.92
C ARG A 189 6.68 -9.85 -16.49
N ARG A 190 7.89 -9.37 -16.77
CA ARG A 190 9.14 -10.15 -16.59
C ARG A 190 9.90 -9.79 -15.33
N ASP A 191 9.70 -8.60 -14.78
CA ASP A 191 10.44 -8.10 -13.64
C ASP A 191 9.56 -7.68 -12.46
N ALA A 192 8.24 -7.83 -12.55
CA ALA A 192 7.35 -7.53 -11.44
C ALA A 192 7.67 -8.35 -10.17
N VAL A 193 7.73 -7.68 -9.02
CA VAL A 193 8.03 -8.29 -7.72
C VAL A 193 7.02 -7.80 -6.70
N PRO A 194 6.44 -8.68 -5.86
CA PRO A 194 5.56 -8.24 -4.77
C PRO A 194 6.28 -7.23 -3.89
N THR A 195 5.61 -6.16 -3.48
CA THR A 195 6.23 -5.04 -2.75
C THR A 195 7.11 -5.52 -1.59
N GLN A 196 6.60 -6.40 -0.72
CA GLN A 196 7.35 -6.91 0.43
C GLN A 196 8.68 -7.61 0.07
N ASP A 197 8.82 -8.12 -1.15
CA ASP A 197 10.00 -8.86 -1.66
C ASP A 197 10.99 -7.97 -2.43
N VAL A 198 10.68 -6.67 -2.62
CA VAL A 198 11.51 -5.73 -3.39
C VAL A 198 12.95 -5.70 -2.87
N ARG A 199 13.15 -5.54 -1.56
CA ARG A 199 14.50 -5.47 -0.98
C ARG A 199 15.31 -6.75 -1.20
N ILE A 200 14.71 -7.91 -0.95
CA ILE A 200 15.35 -9.21 -1.22
C ILE A 200 15.67 -9.35 -2.71
N SER A 201 14.77 -8.92 -3.59
CA SER A 201 14.99 -8.96 -5.03
C SER A 201 16.15 -8.07 -5.47
N ILE A 202 16.25 -6.85 -4.94
CA ILE A 202 17.36 -5.93 -5.21
C ILE A 202 18.69 -6.59 -4.81
N VAL A 203 18.80 -7.08 -3.57
CA VAL A 203 20.04 -7.71 -3.08
C VAL A 203 20.37 -8.95 -3.90
N SER A 204 19.38 -9.78 -4.21
CA SER A 204 19.58 -10.99 -5.03
C SER A 204 20.08 -10.68 -6.43
N ARG A 205 19.54 -9.63 -7.09
CA ARG A 205 19.99 -9.19 -8.42
C ARG A 205 21.42 -8.63 -8.37
N ARG A 206 21.72 -7.79 -7.38
CA ARG A 206 23.07 -7.26 -7.15
C ARG A 206 24.07 -8.39 -6.89
N LEU A 207 23.68 -9.38 -6.09
CA LEU A 207 24.51 -10.55 -5.78
C LEU A 207 24.81 -11.38 -7.03
N ALA A 208 23.81 -11.62 -7.87
CA ALA A 208 23.98 -12.35 -9.13
C ALA A 208 24.89 -11.61 -10.14
N ALA A 209 24.90 -10.28 -10.11
CA ALA A 209 25.76 -9.46 -10.97
C ALA A 209 27.18 -9.22 -10.40
N ALA A 210 27.40 -9.48 -9.11
CA ALA A 210 28.65 -9.22 -8.43
C ALA A 210 29.78 -10.16 -8.91
N LYS A 211 31.01 -9.62 -8.99
CA LYS A 211 32.19 -10.41 -9.37
C LYS A 211 32.49 -11.48 -8.33
N ASP A 212 32.87 -12.67 -8.80
CA ASP A 212 33.28 -13.77 -7.92
C ASP A 212 34.47 -13.38 -7.02
N ASN A 213 34.44 -13.87 -5.79
CA ASN A 213 35.45 -13.61 -4.74
C ASN A 213 35.67 -12.12 -4.44
N SER A 214 34.68 -11.27 -4.69
CA SER A 214 34.73 -9.85 -4.32
C SER A 214 34.18 -9.62 -2.90
N VAL A 215 34.72 -8.60 -2.22
CA VAL A 215 34.22 -8.14 -0.92
C VAL A 215 32.74 -7.70 -1.02
N GLU A 216 32.33 -7.17 -2.17
CA GLU A 216 30.94 -6.81 -2.42
C GLU A 216 30.03 -8.04 -2.41
N LYS A 217 30.44 -9.13 -3.08
CA LYS A 217 29.68 -10.38 -3.11
C LYS A 217 29.47 -10.95 -1.72
N GLU A 218 30.53 -11.01 -0.90
CA GLU A 218 30.45 -11.46 0.49
C GLU A 218 29.51 -10.59 1.35
N LYS A 219 29.54 -9.26 1.16
CA LYS A 219 28.61 -8.34 1.84
C LYS A 219 27.16 -8.58 1.43
N LEU A 220 26.90 -8.78 0.14
CA LEU A 220 25.56 -9.02 -0.38
C LEU A 220 25.01 -10.39 0.08
N GLU A 221 25.86 -11.41 0.18
CA GLU A 221 25.49 -12.72 0.77
C GLU A 221 25.08 -12.58 2.23
N HIS A 222 25.85 -11.81 3.01
CA HIS A 222 25.51 -11.53 4.41
C HIS A 222 24.22 -10.70 4.54
N GLU A 223 24.07 -9.66 3.73
CA GLU A 223 22.86 -8.81 3.70
C GLU A 223 21.61 -9.65 3.36
N LEU A 224 21.70 -10.51 2.34
CA LEU A 224 20.60 -11.39 1.95
C LEU A 224 20.24 -12.39 3.07
N ALA A 225 21.25 -13.00 3.69
CA ALA A 225 21.04 -13.92 4.81
C ALA A 225 20.39 -13.20 6.01
N GLN A 226 20.80 -11.96 6.30
CA GLN A 226 20.20 -11.16 7.36
C GLN A 226 18.75 -10.81 7.06
N LEU A 227 18.41 -10.42 5.82
CA LEU A 227 17.01 -10.15 5.43
C LEU A 227 16.10 -11.36 5.64
N TYR A 228 16.55 -12.57 5.29
CA TYR A 228 15.77 -13.78 5.55
C TYR A 228 15.64 -14.07 7.06
N LYS A 229 16.71 -13.89 7.82
CA LYS A 229 16.70 -14.06 9.28
C LYS A 229 15.75 -13.07 9.96
N ASP A 230 15.72 -11.81 9.50
CA ASP A 230 14.82 -10.80 10.02
C ASP A 230 13.35 -11.18 9.79
N ARG A 231 13.02 -11.73 8.61
CA ARG A 231 11.68 -12.25 8.32
C ARG A 231 11.28 -13.40 9.24
N GLU A 232 12.20 -14.31 9.54
CA GLU A 232 11.96 -15.39 10.51
C GLU A 232 11.69 -14.83 11.90
N ILE A 233 12.49 -13.86 12.37
CA ILE A 233 12.32 -13.20 13.66
C ILE A 233 10.97 -12.48 13.75
N ILE A 234 10.62 -11.68 12.72
CA ILE A 234 9.34 -10.96 12.65
C ILE A 234 8.17 -11.95 12.72
N THR A 235 8.22 -13.00 11.89
CA THR A 235 7.16 -14.01 11.82
C THR A 235 7.01 -14.73 13.17
N ALA A 236 8.12 -15.23 13.74
CA ALA A 236 8.10 -15.94 15.01
C ALA A 236 7.55 -15.07 16.15
N ARG A 237 7.95 -13.80 16.20
CA ARG A 237 7.50 -12.85 17.22
C ARG A 237 6.01 -12.53 17.11
N ILE A 238 5.49 -12.29 15.90
CA ILE A 238 4.05 -12.03 15.70
C ILE A 238 3.22 -13.28 16.03
N ILE A 239 3.68 -14.47 15.65
CA ILE A 239 3.04 -15.74 16.04
C ILE A 239 3.08 -15.92 17.56
N GLN A 240 4.18 -15.55 18.23
CA GLN A 240 4.28 -15.60 19.68
C GLN A 240 3.28 -14.65 20.34
N ILE A 241 3.12 -13.43 19.83
CA ILE A 241 2.07 -12.48 20.30
C ILE A 241 0.69 -13.13 20.18
N ALA A 242 0.37 -13.70 19.00
CA ALA A 242 -0.92 -14.36 18.78
C ALA A 242 -1.12 -15.54 19.74
N SER A 243 -0.10 -16.40 19.92
CA SER A 243 -0.17 -17.54 20.84
C SER A 243 -0.39 -17.10 22.30
N THR A 244 0.36 -16.09 22.76
CA THR A 244 0.21 -15.53 24.11
C THR A 244 -1.19 -14.95 24.32
N ALA A 245 -1.70 -14.18 23.35
CA ALA A 245 -3.04 -13.59 23.40
C ALA A 245 -4.16 -14.65 23.46
N LEU A 246 -3.94 -15.83 22.87
CA LEU A 246 -4.92 -16.93 22.80
C LEU A 246 -4.85 -17.91 23.98
N SER A 247 -3.80 -17.83 24.81
CA SER A 247 -3.38 -18.86 25.77
C SER A 247 -4.44 -19.30 26.79
N LEU A 248 -5.39 -18.43 27.16
CA LEU A 248 -6.32 -18.71 28.26
C LEU A 248 -7.58 -19.47 27.85
N ASN A 249 -8.10 -19.31 26.63
CA ASN A 249 -9.40 -19.91 26.22
C ASN A 249 -9.57 -20.11 24.70
N ARG A 250 -8.54 -19.83 23.88
CA ARG A 250 -8.67 -19.79 22.41
C ARG A 250 -7.48 -20.39 21.68
N GLY A 251 -6.71 -21.27 22.33
CA GLY A 251 -5.53 -21.90 21.73
C GLY A 251 -5.78 -22.60 20.38
N GLY A 252 -6.98 -23.14 20.17
CA GLY A 252 -7.38 -23.76 18.89
C GLY A 252 -7.57 -22.78 17.71
N TYR A 253 -7.48 -21.47 17.94
CA TYR A 253 -7.61 -20.45 16.89
C TYR A 253 -6.27 -20.02 16.29
N LEU A 254 -5.12 -20.50 16.82
CA LEU A 254 -3.80 -20.04 16.37
C LEU A 254 -3.61 -20.23 14.87
N GLU A 255 -3.87 -21.45 14.37
CA GLU A 255 -3.79 -21.78 12.94
C GLU A 255 -4.69 -20.86 12.10
N ILE A 256 -5.93 -20.64 12.55
CA ILE A 256 -6.91 -19.78 11.87
C ILE A 256 -6.39 -18.35 11.75
N VAL A 257 -5.85 -17.76 12.83
CA VAL A 257 -5.37 -16.37 12.81
C VAL A 257 -4.03 -16.22 12.08
N THR A 258 -3.24 -17.29 11.93
CA THR A 258 -1.96 -17.23 11.22
C THR A 258 -2.06 -17.54 9.74
N GLU A 259 -3.08 -18.28 9.30
CA GLU A 259 -3.18 -18.76 7.91
C GLU A 259 -4.25 -18.06 7.07
N LYS A 260 -5.30 -17.52 7.68
CA LYS A 260 -6.38 -16.85 6.95
C LYS A 260 -6.17 -15.34 6.90
N ARG A 261 -6.77 -14.68 5.92
CA ARG A 261 -6.93 -13.22 5.91
C ARG A 261 -8.40 -12.92 6.13
N MET A 262 -8.76 -12.50 7.33
CA MET A 262 -10.14 -12.12 7.64
C MET A 262 -10.40 -10.70 7.18
N LYS A 263 -11.64 -10.48 6.74
CA LYS A 263 -12.15 -9.17 6.40
C LYS A 263 -12.20 -8.30 7.67
N LEU A 264 -11.53 -7.14 7.63
CA LEU A 264 -11.47 -6.22 8.76
C LEU A 264 -12.82 -5.52 8.98
N THR A 265 -13.34 -5.66 10.19
CA THR A 265 -14.55 -4.99 10.69
C THR A 265 -14.32 -4.34 12.06
N GLN A 266 -13.36 -4.84 12.84
CA GLN A 266 -13.02 -4.39 14.19
C GLN A 266 -11.96 -3.27 14.16
N TYR A 267 -12.23 -2.19 13.42
CA TYR A 267 -11.28 -1.10 13.16
C TYR A 267 -10.68 -0.47 14.42
N SER A 268 -11.49 -0.22 15.46
CA SER A 268 -11.01 0.40 16.69
C SER A 268 -10.06 -0.52 17.48
N CYS A 269 -10.33 -1.82 17.51
CA CYS A 269 -9.42 -2.80 18.12
C CYS A 269 -8.11 -2.83 17.32
N TYR A 270 -8.22 -2.96 16.00
CA TYR A 270 -7.06 -3.09 15.13
C TYR A 270 -6.14 -1.87 15.19
N GLN A 271 -6.70 -0.66 15.13
CA GLN A 271 -5.92 0.59 15.26
C GLN A 271 -5.17 0.65 16.59
N SER A 272 -5.87 0.44 17.72
CA SER A 272 -5.28 0.41 19.07
C SER A 272 -4.09 -0.55 19.16
N VAL A 273 -4.21 -1.75 18.58
CA VAL A 273 -3.17 -2.78 18.65
C VAL A 273 -2.00 -2.47 17.69
N VAL A 274 -2.26 -1.96 16.48
CA VAL A 274 -1.21 -1.59 15.53
C VAL A 274 -0.36 -0.45 16.07
N GLU A 275 -0.98 0.57 16.67
CA GLU A 275 -0.27 1.67 17.34
C GLU A 275 0.64 1.12 18.46
N HIS A 276 0.13 0.18 19.26
CA HIS A 276 0.91 -0.45 20.33
C HIS A 276 2.06 -1.31 19.80
N ILE A 277 1.89 -2.00 18.67
CA ILE A 277 2.96 -2.73 17.97
C ILE A 277 4.05 -1.78 17.48
N GLN A 278 3.68 -0.64 16.89
CA GLN A 278 4.63 0.36 16.43
C GLN A 278 5.45 0.91 17.59
N GLU A 279 4.83 1.11 18.75
CA GLU A 279 5.50 1.61 19.94
C GLU A 279 6.44 0.55 20.57
N LYS A 280 5.95 -0.69 20.74
CA LYS A 280 6.63 -1.70 21.58
C LYS A 280 7.44 -2.74 20.83
N CYS A 281 7.04 -3.11 19.62
CA CYS A 281 7.60 -4.28 18.95
C CYS A 281 8.43 -3.94 17.71
N PHE A 282 7.88 -3.15 16.79
CA PHE A 282 8.39 -3.05 15.42
C PHE A 282 8.36 -1.64 14.85
N ASP A 283 9.18 -1.40 13.83
CA ASP A 283 8.97 -0.29 12.92
C ASP A 283 8.03 -0.68 11.78
N LEU A 284 6.96 0.10 11.60
CA LEU A 284 6.01 -0.09 10.51
C LEU A 284 6.57 0.42 9.17
N GLN A 285 7.75 1.04 9.15
CA GLN A 285 8.54 1.22 7.92
C GLN A 285 9.05 -0.12 7.35
N ASN A 286 9.07 -1.20 8.17
CA ASN A 286 9.43 -2.51 7.66
C ASN A 286 8.25 -3.13 6.89
N GLU A 287 8.38 -3.18 5.56
CA GLU A 287 7.38 -3.72 4.63
C GLU A 287 6.93 -5.16 4.98
N PHE A 288 7.83 -5.97 5.53
CA PHE A 288 7.51 -7.33 5.92
C PHE A 288 6.72 -7.39 7.23
N VAL A 289 6.91 -6.44 8.14
CA VAL A 289 6.04 -6.29 9.32
C VAL A 289 4.62 -5.94 8.88
N LEU A 290 4.48 -4.97 7.96
CA LEU A 290 3.19 -4.59 7.38
C LEU A 290 2.46 -5.82 6.79
N ASN A 291 3.17 -6.65 6.02
CA ASN A 291 2.63 -7.88 5.46
C ASN A 291 2.08 -8.87 6.51
N LYS A 292 2.56 -8.83 7.75
CA LYS A 292 2.12 -9.71 8.83
C LYS A 292 1.02 -9.14 9.72
N LEU A 293 0.61 -7.88 9.53
CA LEU A 293 -0.42 -7.26 10.35
C LEU A 293 -1.82 -7.88 10.17
N TYR A 294 -2.05 -8.70 9.13
CA TYR A 294 -3.30 -9.47 9.01
C TYR A 294 -3.53 -10.43 10.19
N ILE A 295 -2.47 -10.95 10.82
CA ILE A 295 -2.58 -11.80 12.01
C ILE A 295 -3.20 -11.01 13.16
N ILE A 296 -2.82 -9.74 13.28
CA ILE A 296 -3.34 -8.81 14.30
C ILE A 296 -4.80 -8.46 14.01
N ALA A 297 -5.13 -8.18 12.75
CA ALA A 297 -6.52 -7.99 12.32
C ALA A 297 -7.37 -9.22 12.69
N ASN A 298 -6.88 -10.43 12.40
CA ASN A 298 -7.59 -11.67 12.73
C ASN A 298 -7.84 -11.84 14.23
N LEU A 299 -6.89 -11.47 15.09
CA LEU A 299 -7.10 -11.53 16.56
C LEU A 299 -8.27 -10.64 16.99
N CYS A 300 -8.36 -9.44 16.43
CA CYS A 300 -9.51 -8.56 16.64
C CYS A 300 -10.81 -9.16 16.06
N GLU A 301 -10.77 -9.71 14.84
CA GLU A 301 -11.96 -10.26 14.16
C GLU A 301 -12.56 -11.49 14.85
N ILE A 302 -11.74 -12.34 15.47
CA ILE A 302 -12.29 -13.43 16.28
C ILE A 302 -12.90 -12.92 17.59
N GLY A 303 -12.70 -11.64 17.94
CA GLY A 303 -13.31 -10.98 19.09
C GLY A 303 -12.43 -10.96 20.34
N LEU A 304 -11.10 -10.95 20.22
CA LEU A 304 -10.25 -10.56 21.35
C LEU A 304 -10.37 -9.06 21.58
N LEU A 305 -10.29 -8.65 22.84
CA LEU A 305 -10.19 -7.25 23.20
C LEU A 305 -8.76 -6.76 22.92
N ASP A 306 -8.64 -5.52 22.47
CA ASP A 306 -7.37 -4.83 22.26
C ASP A 306 -6.49 -4.88 23.52
N LEU A 307 -7.06 -4.67 24.71
CA LEU A 307 -6.35 -4.80 25.99
C LEU A 307 -5.67 -6.17 26.16
N THR A 308 -6.32 -7.26 25.75
CA THR A 308 -5.74 -8.61 25.85
C THR A 308 -4.58 -8.78 24.88
N ILE A 309 -4.71 -8.24 23.66
CA ILE A 309 -3.66 -8.33 22.65
C ILE A 309 -2.48 -7.44 23.04
N ASN A 310 -2.74 -6.24 23.56
CA ASN A 310 -1.71 -5.31 24.03
C ASN A 310 -0.94 -5.87 25.24
N GLN A 311 -1.60 -6.57 26.16
CA GLN A 311 -0.92 -7.30 27.23
C GLN A 311 -0.01 -8.41 26.70
N ALA A 312 -0.44 -9.14 25.66
CA ALA A 312 0.40 -10.15 25.02
C ALA A 312 1.60 -9.51 24.31
N ILE A 313 1.40 -8.35 23.68
CA ILE A 313 2.48 -7.53 23.11
C ILE A 313 3.48 -7.13 24.21
N ASP A 314 3.02 -6.59 25.34
CA ASP A 314 3.90 -6.16 26.44
C ASP A 314 4.72 -7.33 27.02
N GLN A 315 4.13 -8.52 27.08
CA GLN A 315 4.83 -9.73 27.55
C GLN A 315 5.86 -10.25 26.55
N VAL A 316 5.58 -10.11 25.27
CA VAL A 316 6.41 -10.67 24.20
C VAL A 316 7.47 -9.68 23.73
N CYS A 317 7.18 -8.38 23.72
CA CYS A 317 8.06 -7.32 23.22
C CYS A 317 8.61 -6.48 24.38
N ASN A 318 9.74 -6.93 24.94
CA ASN A 318 10.43 -6.20 26.02
C ASN A 318 11.11 -4.91 25.53
N GLU A 319 11.54 -4.88 24.26
CA GLU A 319 12.15 -3.73 23.59
C GLU A 319 11.75 -3.75 22.11
N ARG A 320 11.69 -2.56 21.49
CA ARG A 320 11.37 -2.40 20.07
C ARG A 320 12.52 -2.93 19.22
N LEU A 321 12.23 -3.89 18.35
CA LEU A 321 13.21 -4.43 17.41
C LEU A 321 13.50 -3.39 16.33
N GLN A 322 14.78 -3.06 16.19
CA GLN A 322 15.29 -2.25 15.10
C GLN A 322 15.92 -3.17 14.06
N PHE A 323 15.53 -2.99 12.81
CA PHE A 323 16.15 -3.63 11.67
C PHE A 323 16.88 -2.57 10.87
N ASP A 324 18.03 -2.90 10.29
CA ASP A 324 18.73 -1.95 9.42
C ASP A 324 17.88 -1.78 8.14
N TYR A 325 17.53 -0.54 7.82
CA TYR A 325 16.81 -0.17 6.60
C TYR A 325 17.77 0.46 5.59
#